data_AF-A0A2N0Z7A6-F1
#
_entry.id   AF-A0A2N0Z7A6-F1
#
_cell.length_a   1.000
_cell.length_b   1.000
_cell.length_c   1.000
_cell.angle_alpha   90.00
_cell.angle_beta   90.00
_cell.angle_gamma   90.00
#
_symmetry.space_group_name_H-M   'P 1'
#
loop_
_entity.id
_entity.type
_entity.pdbx_description
1 polymer ?
#
loop_
_entity_poly.entity_id
_entity_poly.type
_entity_poly.pdbx_seq_one_letter_code
_entity_poly.pdbx_strand_id
1 'polypeptide(L)'
;MNKMDYDRALYYTHRSEWDNLLILMVRTKDNFLSKKIESFLHAYNFENNYSIIEENLYSLLRYIEHANELAMDEYIHTNLS
;
A
#
# COMPACT_ATOMS: atom_id res chain seq x y z
N MET A 1 -1.83 9.89 -11.55
CA MET A 1 -2.83 9.35 -10.61
C MET A 1 -2.82 7.83 -10.72
N ASN A 2 -2.39 7.10 -9.68
CA ASN A 2 -2.19 5.65 -9.73
C ASN A 2 -3.17 4.89 -8.82
N LYS A 3 -4.47 5.19 -8.93
CA LYS A 3 -5.55 4.50 -8.20
C LYS A 3 -5.44 2.96 -8.29
N MET A 4 -5.02 2.45 -9.45
CA MET A 4 -4.78 1.02 -9.65
C MET A 4 -3.70 0.44 -8.73
N ASP A 5 -2.68 1.22 -8.34
CA ASP A 5 -1.64 0.74 -7.41
C ASP A 5 -2.22 0.56 -6.01
N TYR A 6 -3.08 1.48 -5.55
CA TYR A 6 -3.73 1.37 -4.24
C TYR A 6 -4.71 0.20 -4.18
N ASP A 7 -5.55 0.05 -5.21
CA ASP A 7 -6.48 -1.08 -5.32
C ASP A 7 -5.71 -2.43 -5.34
N ARG A 8 -4.58 -2.49 -6.06
CA ARG A 8 -3.69 -3.67 -6.08
C ARG A 8 -3.00 -3.91 -4.74
N ALA A 9 -2.51 -2.86 -4.08
CA ALA A 9 -1.85 -2.98 -2.79
C ALA A 9 -2.79 -3.54 -1.72
N LEU A 10 -4.05 -3.05 -1.67
CA LEU A 10 -5.09 -3.61 -0.81
C LEU A 10 -5.35 -5.08 -1.13
N TYR A 11 -5.55 -5.41 -2.40
CA TYR A 11 -5.84 -6.77 -2.83
C TYR A 11 -4.71 -7.75 -2.47
N TYR A 12 -3.44 -7.40 -2.76
CA TYR A 12 -2.29 -8.24 -2.44
C TYR A 12 -2.10 -8.38 -0.93
N THR A 13 -2.33 -7.30 -0.17
CA THR A 13 -2.21 -7.33 1.29
C THR A 13 -3.25 -8.23 1.94
N HIS A 14 -4.52 -8.16 1.50
CA HIS A 14 -5.59 -9.02 2.02
C HIS A 14 -5.37 -10.51 1.73
N ARG A 15 -4.75 -10.84 0.60
CA ARG A 15 -4.46 -12.23 0.20
C ARG A 15 -3.11 -12.75 0.66
N SER A 16 -2.33 -11.91 1.36
CA SER A 16 -0.95 -12.22 1.73
C SER A 16 -0.07 -12.57 0.53
N GLU A 17 -0.30 -11.94 -0.63
CA GLU A 17 0.50 -12.11 -1.85
C GLU A 17 1.74 -11.20 -1.81
N TRP A 18 2.66 -11.48 -0.88
CA TRP A 18 3.82 -10.62 -0.59
C TRP A 18 4.78 -10.46 -1.77
N ASP A 19 4.93 -11.48 -2.62
CA ASP A 19 5.73 -11.38 -3.84
C ASP A 19 5.14 -10.35 -4.82
N ASN A 20 3.81 -10.34 -4.98
CA ASN A 20 3.13 -9.35 -5.82
C ASN A 20 3.20 -7.95 -5.20
N LEU A 21 3.17 -7.86 -3.87
CA LEU A 21 3.37 -6.61 -3.15
C LEU A 21 4.81 -6.07 -3.35
N LEU A 22 5.82 -6.93 -3.33
CA LEU A 22 7.21 -6.58 -3.64
C LEU A 22 7.36 -6.10 -5.09
N ILE A 23 6.74 -6.79 -6.06
CA ILE A 23 6.74 -6.35 -7.45
C ILE A 23 6.08 -4.97 -7.58
N LEU A 24 4.96 -4.74 -6.88
CA LEU A 24 4.27 -3.45 -6.87
C LEU A 24 5.15 -2.34 -6.27
N MET A 25 5.85 -2.61 -5.17
CA MET A 25 6.80 -1.69 -4.52
C MET A 25 7.86 -1.15 -5.49
N VAL A 26 8.40 -2.02 -6.36
CA VAL A 26 9.42 -1.66 -7.34
C VAL A 26 8.84 -0.87 -8.52
N ARG A 27 7.57 -1.09 -8.87
CA ARG A 27 6.94 -0.53 -10.07
C ARG A 27 6.16 0.75 -9.83
N THR A 28 5.68 0.97 -8.61
CA THR A 28 4.91 2.17 -8.29
C THR A 28 5.77 3.42 -8.38
N LYS A 29 5.17 4.53 -8.81
CA LYS A 29 5.82 5.85 -8.81
C LYS A 29 5.59 6.60 -7.50
N ASP A 30 4.79 6.03 -6.60
CA ASP A 30 4.55 6.61 -5.29
C ASP A 30 5.64 6.17 -4.31
N ASN A 31 6.52 7.11 -3.97
CA ASN A 31 7.63 6.86 -3.05
C ASN A 31 7.15 6.54 -1.62
N PHE A 32 6.00 7.06 -1.20
CA PHE A 32 5.45 6.78 0.13
C PHE A 32 4.86 5.37 0.18
N LEU A 33 4.10 4.98 -0.85
CA LEU A 33 3.59 3.62 -0.99
C LEU A 33 4.74 2.61 -1.01
N SER A 34 5.74 2.85 -1.85
CA SER A 34 6.92 1.99 -1.97
C SER A 34 7.62 1.80 -0.62
N LYS A 35 7.89 2.90 0.09
CA LYS A 35 8.55 2.84 1.41
C LYS A 35 7.72 2.16 2.49
N LYS A 36 6.38 2.32 2.45
CA LYS A 36 5.46 1.64 3.38
C LYS A 36 5.44 0.13 3.13
N ILE A 37 5.41 -0.29 1.87
CA ILE A 37 5.52 -1.70 1.49
C ILE A 37 6.87 -2.27 1.92
N GLU A 38 7.96 -1.56 1.66
CA GLU A 38 9.32 -1.96 2.07
C GLU A 38 9.40 -2.20 3.58
N SER A 39 8.89 -1.24 4.38
CA SER A 39 8.92 -1.32 5.84
C SER A 39 8.13 -2.53 6.35
N PHE A 40 6.95 -2.78 5.76
CA PHE A 40 6.15 -3.96 6.09
C PHE A 40 6.84 -5.27 5.70
N LEU A 41 7.36 -5.39 4.47
CA LEU A 41 8.05 -6.60 4.02
C LEU A 41 9.32 -6.88 4.82
N HIS A 42 10.06 -5.84 5.19
CA HIS A 42 11.21 -5.96 6.08
C HIS A 42 10.79 -6.47 7.46
N ALA A 43 9.78 -5.84 8.07
CA ALA A 43 9.27 -6.28 9.37
C ALA A 43 8.79 -7.75 9.32
N TYR A 44 8.02 -8.11 8.29
CA TYR A 44 7.49 -9.46 8.11
C TYR A 44 8.59 -10.53 8.00
N ASN A 45 9.72 -10.24 7.34
CA ASN A 45 10.79 -11.21 7.12
C ASN A 45 11.82 -11.29 8.25
N PHE A 46 12.02 -10.20 9.01
CA PHE A 46 13.16 -10.09 9.92
C PHE A 46 12.78 -9.82 11.39
N GLU A 47 11.57 -9.33 11.67
CA GLU A 47 11.17 -9.03 13.05
C GLU A 47 10.59 -10.25 13.75
N ASN A 48 11.05 -10.50 14.97
CA ASN A 48 10.49 -11.55 15.83
C ASN A 48 9.31 -11.06 16.67
N ASN A 49 9.14 -9.74 16.82
CA ASN A 49 8.05 -9.15 17.57
C ASN A 49 6.83 -8.92 16.67
N TYR A 50 5.80 -9.73 16.89
CA TYR A 50 4.55 -9.67 16.12
C TYR A 50 3.88 -8.28 16.17
N SER A 51 3.99 -7.54 17.29
CA SER A 51 3.42 -6.20 17.39
C SER A 51 4.05 -5.23 16.39
N ILE A 52 5.35 -5.36 16.08
CA ILE A 52 6.02 -4.52 15.10
C ILE A 52 5.52 -4.82 13.68
N ILE A 53 5.30 -6.10 13.37
CA ILE A 53 4.74 -6.53 12.09
C ILE A 53 3.32 -5.96 11.92
N GLU A 54 2.49 -6.11 12.96
CA GLU A 54 1.12 -5.62 12.99
C GLU A 54 1.04 -4.09 12.85
N GLU A 55 1.90 -3.34 13.55
CA GLU A 55 2.00 -1.88 13.43
C GLU A 55 2.36 -1.44 12.01
N ASN A 56 3.31 -2.12 11.36
CA ASN A 56 3.70 -1.83 9.98
C ASN A 56 2.56 -2.16 9.00
N LEU A 57 1.86 -3.28 9.21
CA LEU A 57 0.71 -3.67 8.40
C LEU A 57 -0.41 -2.62 8.50
N TYR A 58 -0.78 -2.19 9.71
CA TYR A 58 -1.79 -1.13 9.88
C TYR A 58 -1.32 0.22 9.34
N SER A 59 -0.02 0.53 9.43
CA SER A 59 0.54 1.75 8.83
C SER A 59 0.40 1.73 7.30
N LEU A 60 0.65 0.59 6.68
CA LEU A 60 0.49 0.38 5.24
C LEU A 60 -0.99 0.48 4.84
N LEU A 61 -1.90 -0.26 5.49
CA LEU A 61 -3.32 -0.27 5.17
C LEU A 61 -3.95 1.12 5.26
N ARG A 62 -3.72 1.85 6.37
CA ARG A 62 -4.23 3.21 6.55
C ARG A 62 -3.76 4.17 5.46
N TYR A 63 -2.49 4.04 5.06
CA TYR A 63 -1.95 4.86 3.98
C TYR A 63 -2.63 4.54 2.65
N ILE A 64 -2.80 3.25 2.32
CA ILE A 64 -3.44 2.84 1.07
C ILE A 64 -4.90 3.32 1.02
N GLU A 65 -5.67 3.14 2.10
CA GLU A 65 -7.06 3.60 2.20
C GLU A 65 -7.17 5.11 1.95
N HIS A 66 -6.39 5.90 2.71
CA HIS A 66 -6.41 7.36 2.58
C HIS A 66 -5.98 7.84 1.19
N ALA A 67 -4.93 7.24 0.62
CA ALA A 67 -4.45 7.60 -0.71
C ALA A 67 -5.46 7.21 -1.82
N ASN A 68 -6.21 6.12 -1.62
CA ASN A 68 -7.26 5.70 -2.55
C ASN A 68 -8.46 6.65 -2.52
N GLU A 69 -8.89 7.09 -1.33
CA GLU A 69 -9.93 8.10 -1.16
C GLU A 69 -9.57 9.40 -1.88
N LEU A 70 -8.36 9.93 -1.65
CA LEU A 70 -7.88 11.14 -2.33
C LEU A 70 -7.85 11.00 -3.85
N ALA A 71 -7.40 9.84 -4.35
CA ALA A 71 -7.38 9.57 -5.78
C ALA A 71 -8.79 9.44 -6.39
N MET A 72 -9.76 9.00 -5.59
CA MET A 72 -11.17 8.92 -5.98
C MET A 72 -11.80 10.31 -6.05
N ASP A 73 -11.55 11.16 -5.05
CA ASP A 73 -12.04 12.53 -5.02
C ASP A 73 -11.47 13.35 -6.19
N GLU A 74 -10.16 13.24 -6.47
CA GLU A 74 -9.53 13.88 -7.63
C GLU A 74 -10.16 13.41 -8.95
N TYR A 75 -10.47 12.12 -9.09
CA TYR A 75 -11.14 11.57 -10.27
C TYR A 75 -12.55 12.16 -10.45
N ILE A 76 -13.33 12.26 -9.37
CA ILE A 76 -14.68 12.82 -9.40
C ILE A 76 -14.62 14.30 -9.79
N HIS A 77 -13.77 15.09 -9.14
CA HIS A 77 -13.64 16.53 -9.42
C HIS A 77 -13.06 16.85 -10.81
N THR A 78 -12.30 15.94 -11.43
CA THR A 78 -11.71 16.19 -12.75
C THR A 78 -12.60 15.71 -13.90
N ASN A 79 -13.45 14.70 -13.69
CA ASN A 79 -14.20 14.05 -14.77
C ASN A 79 -15.73 14.19 -14.68
N LEU A 80 -16.27 14.66 -13.55
CA LEU A 80 -17.72 14.81 -13.33
C LEU A 80 -18.17 16.24 -12.98
N SER A 81 -17.28 17.22 -13.06
CA SER A 81 -17.57 18.66 -12.98
C SER A 81 -17.23 19.38 -14.27
#